data_AF-A0AAN9HPS6-F1
#
_entry.id   AF-A0AAN9HPS6-F1
#
_cell.length_a   1.000
_cell.length_b   1.000
_cell.length_c   1.000
_cell.angle_alpha   90.00
_cell.angle_beta   90.00
_cell.angle_gamma   90.00
#
_symmetry.space_group_name_H-M   'P 1'
#
loop_
_entity.id
_entity.type
_entity.pdbx_description
1 polymer ?
#
loop_
_entity_poly.entity_id
_entity_poly.type
_entity_poly.pdbx_seq_one_letter_code
_entity_poly.pdbx_strand_id
1 'polypeptide(L)'
;MNPHVATSEPRSVTPFPAPKLMDLPQFQGEHKESLYWGTYRPQVYLGIRARTPQSLIAGLMWINERDNKYQLRHVCKHEDELSTYGWTKHNGRDFGHQVLADHAMILTTVFLKSKGAGSGYGGDWAVRIDGQMDNTKMSSNDDNNLKTWVSDKLMSVLGYSQPTVIQYVIGLSKRSASPFDLVSQLEGVGSHRRRLRPALSLQRSSPWFRANPLAA
;
A
#
# COMPACT_ATOMS: atom_id res chain seq x y z
N MET A 1 50.89 14.55 34.17
CA MET A 1 50.51 13.42 33.30
C MET A 1 49.05 13.59 32.90
N ASN A 2 48.75 13.79 31.63
CA ASN A 2 47.39 13.70 31.11
C ASN A 2 47.26 12.32 30.44
N PRO A 3 46.42 11.39 30.92
CA PRO A 3 46.33 10.07 30.32
C PRO A 3 45.73 10.21 28.92
N HIS A 4 46.43 9.63 27.94
CA HIS A 4 45.99 9.56 26.56
C HIS A 4 44.57 8.96 26.50
N VAL A 5 43.58 9.80 26.23
CA VAL A 5 42.25 9.33 25.82
C VAL A 5 42.46 8.66 24.48
N ALA A 6 42.50 7.34 24.48
CA ALA A 6 42.53 6.55 23.26
C ALA A 6 41.27 6.91 22.45
N THR A 7 41.44 7.65 21.36
CA THR A 7 40.39 7.92 20.40
C THR A 7 40.08 6.61 19.70
N SER A 8 39.15 5.82 20.24
CA SER A 8 38.63 4.65 19.55
C SER A 8 37.89 5.15 18.30
N GLU A 9 38.41 4.84 17.12
CA GLU A 9 37.69 5.17 15.88
C GLU A 9 36.28 4.56 15.94
N PRO A 10 35.23 5.34 15.65
CA PRO A 10 33.88 4.81 15.64
C PRO A 10 33.81 3.68 14.61
N ARG A 11 33.36 2.50 15.04
CA ARG A 11 33.16 1.35 14.14
C ARG A 11 32.26 1.78 12.98
N SER A 12 32.60 1.37 11.77
CA SER A 12 31.91 1.71 10.51
C SER A 12 30.38 1.44 10.51
N VAL A 13 29.86 0.67 11.47
CA VAL A 13 28.43 0.32 11.58
C VAL A 13 27.69 1.08 12.70
N THR A 14 28.40 1.90 13.49
CA THR A 14 27.78 2.66 14.58
C THR A 14 27.27 4.00 14.04
N PRO A 15 25.97 4.31 14.20
CA PRO A 15 25.44 5.63 13.83
C PRO A 15 26.19 6.75 14.55
N PHE A 16 26.31 7.90 13.88
CA PHE A 16 26.93 9.09 14.46
C PHE A 16 26.25 9.48 15.79
N PRO A 17 26.99 9.70 16.89
CA PRO A 17 26.43 9.94 18.22
C PRO A 17 25.98 11.40 18.38
N ALA A 18 25.01 11.82 17.57
CA ALA A 18 24.35 13.12 17.69
C ALA A 18 22.82 12.96 17.72
N PRO A 19 22.07 13.95 18.23
CA PRO A 19 20.62 13.97 18.13
C PRO A 19 20.17 13.73 16.70
N LYS A 20 19.11 12.93 16.50
CA LYS A 20 18.60 12.69 15.16
C LYS A 20 18.04 13.98 14.62
N LEU A 21 18.37 14.30 13.36
CA LEU A 21 17.81 15.46 12.67
C LEU A 21 16.28 15.48 12.74
N MET A 22 15.65 14.30 12.63
CA MET A 22 14.20 14.12 12.69
C MET A 22 13.57 14.41 14.07
N ASP A 23 14.37 14.58 15.12
CA ASP A 23 13.89 14.89 16.48
C ASP A 23 13.87 16.40 16.74
N LEU A 24 14.41 17.23 15.82
CA LEU A 24 14.42 18.68 15.99
C LEU A 24 12.99 19.26 15.94
N PRO A 25 12.72 20.37 16.66
CA PRO A 25 11.37 20.95 16.79
C PRO A 25 10.69 21.30 15.45
N GLN A 26 11.45 21.76 14.45
CA GLN A 26 10.92 22.12 13.14
C GLN A 26 10.34 20.94 12.34
N PHE A 27 10.68 19.70 12.72
CA PHE A 27 10.14 18.48 12.11
C PHE A 27 9.03 17.82 12.93
N GLN A 28 8.62 18.41 14.05
CA GLN A 28 7.53 17.90 14.90
C GLN A 28 6.17 18.56 14.57
N GLY A 29 5.14 18.22 15.35
CA GLY A 29 3.81 18.81 15.27
C GLY A 29 3.19 18.68 13.87
N GLU A 30 2.63 19.79 13.38
CA GLU A 30 1.97 19.87 12.07
C GLU A 30 2.89 19.49 10.90
N HIS A 31 4.21 19.72 10.99
CA HIS A 31 5.13 19.29 9.94
C HIS A 31 5.16 17.76 9.82
N LYS A 32 5.31 17.06 10.96
CA LYS A 32 5.32 15.60 11.02
C LYS A 32 4.00 15.02 10.57
N GLU A 33 2.91 15.61 11.07
CA GLU A 33 1.56 15.14 10.82
C GLU A 33 1.12 15.36 9.37
N SER A 34 1.37 16.53 8.79
CA SER A 34 1.04 16.81 7.38
C SER A 34 1.74 15.88 6.39
N LEU A 35 2.88 15.31 6.78
CA LEU A 35 3.63 14.33 6.00
C LEU A 35 3.38 12.88 6.44
N TYR A 36 2.45 12.63 7.36
CA TYR A 36 2.24 11.30 7.91
C TYR A 36 1.85 10.30 6.82
N TRP A 37 0.80 10.59 6.04
CA TRP A 37 0.40 9.80 4.87
C TRP A 37 1.01 10.33 3.58
N GLY A 38 1.36 9.43 2.67
CA GLY A 38 1.75 9.81 1.32
C GLY A 38 2.02 8.61 0.42
N THR A 39 2.34 8.92 -0.84
CA THR A 39 2.66 7.96 -1.91
C THR A 39 4.08 7.38 -1.77
N TYR A 40 4.48 7.01 -0.54
CA TYR A 40 5.86 6.66 -0.17
C TYR A 40 6.28 5.22 -0.51
N ARG A 41 5.74 4.66 -1.60
CA ARG A 41 6.09 3.34 -2.15
C ARG A 41 6.40 3.46 -3.65
N PRO A 42 7.53 4.08 -4.03
CA PRO A 42 7.82 4.42 -5.42
C PRO A 42 8.08 3.19 -6.32
N GLN A 43 8.29 2.01 -5.75
CA GLN A 43 8.53 0.78 -6.49
C GLN A 43 7.27 0.14 -7.09
N VAL A 44 6.08 0.62 -6.73
CA VAL A 44 4.78 0.15 -7.26
C VAL A 44 4.07 1.25 -8.01
N TYR A 45 3.21 0.90 -8.96
CA TYR A 45 2.52 1.88 -9.82
C TYR A 45 1.73 2.90 -9.00
N LEU A 46 0.97 2.43 -8.01
CA LEU A 46 0.39 3.27 -6.97
C LEU A 46 0.54 2.57 -5.60
N GLY A 47 1.15 3.27 -4.64
CA GLY A 47 1.30 2.77 -3.29
C GLY A 47 1.33 3.87 -2.25
N ILE A 48 0.53 3.70 -1.20
CA ILE A 48 0.35 4.66 -0.12
C ILE A 48 0.77 3.99 1.18
N ARG A 49 1.49 4.73 2.03
CA ARG A 49 1.82 4.30 3.39
C ARG A 49 1.97 5.51 4.31
N ALA A 50 1.86 5.25 5.60
CA ALA A 50 2.22 6.19 6.65
C ALA A 50 3.72 6.15 6.97
N ARG A 51 4.27 7.27 7.45
CA ARG A 51 5.64 7.43 7.95
C ARG A 51 5.80 6.88 9.37
N THR A 52 5.43 5.63 9.56
CA THR A 52 5.61 4.88 10.82
C THR A 52 6.24 3.50 10.52
N PRO A 53 7.02 2.91 11.45
CA PRO A 53 7.62 1.58 11.25
C PRO A 53 6.58 0.48 10.94
N GLN A 54 5.40 0.55 11.57
CA GLN A 54 4.28 -0.37 11.34
C GLN A 54 3.14 0.40 10.68
N SER A 55 3.18 0.48 9.36
CA SER A 55 2.20 1.21 8.57
C SER A 55 1.17 0.27 7.97
N LEU A 56 -0.10 0.70 7.95
CA LEU A 56 -1.04 0.21 6.94
C LEU A 56 -0.47 0.56 5.56
N ILE A 57 -0.49 -0.41 4.65
CA ILE A 57 -0.04 -0.23 3.27
C ILE A 57 -1.26 -0.35 2.37
N ALA A 58 -1.44 0.64 1.50
CA ALA A 58 -2.41 0.61 0.44
C ALA A 58 -1.71 0.60 -0.94
N GLY A 59 -2.36 0.07 -1.96
CA GLY A 59 -1.85 0.10 -3.32
C GLY A 59 -2.85 -0.39 -4.36
N LEU A 60 -2.45 -0.26 -5.62
CA LEU A 60 -3.25 -0.67 -6.77
C LEU A 60 -2.63 -1.89 -7.45
N MET A 61 -3.49 -2.77 -7.96
CA MET A 61 -3.16 -3.84 -8.88
C MET A 61 -4.22 -3.90 -9.97
N TRP A 62 -3.83 -4.30 -11.17
CA TRP A 62 -4.79 -4.61 -12.22
C TRP A 62 -4.28 -5.68 -13.17
N ILE A 63 -5.19 -6.38 -13.83
CA ILE A 63 -4.87 -7.39 -14.84
C ILE A 63 -5.02 -6.78 -16.22
N ASN A 64 -3.94 -6.85 -17.00
CA ASN A 64 -3.98 -6.66 -18.44
C ASN A 64 -4.04 -8.02 -19.14
N GLU A 65 -4.74 -8.09 -20.25
CA GLU A 65 -4.87 -9.29 -21.09
C GLU A 65 -4.27 -9.01 -22.46
N ARG A 66 -3.23 -9.78 -22.81
CA ARG A 66 -2.52 -9.66 -24.08
C ARG A 66 -2.21 -11.05 -24.62
N ASP A 67 -2.50 -11.30 -25.89
CA ASP A 67 -2.20 -12.58 -26.57
C ASP A 67 -2.70 -13.81 -25.79
N ASN A 68 -3.94 -13.74 -25.25
CA ASN A 68 -4.54 -14.75 -24.37
C ASN A 68 -3.74 -15.05 -23.09
N LYS A 69 -2.92 -14.12 -22.63
CA LYS A 69 -2.17 -14.20 -21.37
C LYS A 69 -2.58 -13.07 -20.42
N TYR A 70 -2.86 -13.43 -19.18
CA TYR A 70 -3.10 -12.48 -18.10
C TYR A 70 -1.78 -12.00 -17.49
N GLN A 71 -1.61 -10.69 -17.44
CA GLN A 71 -0.47 -10.02 -16.85
C GLN A 71 -0.94 -9.12 -15.72
N LEU A 72 -0.53 -9.44 -14.49
CA LEU A 72 -0.87 -8.63 -13.33
C LEU A 72 0.15 -7.51 -13.14
N ARG A 73 -0.32 -6.27 -13.15
CA ARG A 73 0.45 -5.06 -12.85
C ARG A 73 0.41 -4.76 -11.36
N HIS A 74 1.57 -4.44 -10.79
CA HIS A 74 1.68 -3.96 -9.42
C HIS A 74 2.98 -3.19 -9.20
N VAL A 75 4.10 -3.88 -9.43
CA VAL A 75 5.45 -3.35 -9.32
C VAL A 75 5.80 -2.68 -10.63
N CYS A 76 6.42 -1.50 -10.58
CA CYS A 76 6.90 -0.82 -11.77
C CYS A 76 7.98 -1.67 -12.44
N LYS A 77 7.69 -2.16 -13.64
CA LYS A 77 8.60 -3.00 -14.41
C LYS A 77 8.74 -2.43 -15.82
N HIS A 78 9.96 -2.48 -16.35
CA HIS A 78 10.19 -2.04 -17.72
C HIS A 78 9.55 -3.01 -18.72
N GLU A 79 9.52 -4.30 -18.37
CA GLU A 79 8.94 -5.39 -19.15
C GLU A 79 7.41 -5.33 -19.25
N ASP A 80 6.76 -4.49 -18.44
CA ASP A 80 5.31 -4.30 -18.53
C ASP A 80 4.92 -3.44 -19.76
N GLU A 81 5.89 -2.78 -20.42
CA GLU A 81 5.70 -2.06 -21.69
C GLU A 81 4.55 -1.02 -21.69
N LEU A 82 4.27 -0.40 -20.53
CA LEU A 82 3.35 0.73 -20.44
C LEU A 82 3.85 1.88 -21.32
N SER A 83 2.98 2.44 -22.16
CA SER A 83 3.33 3.55 -23.04
C SER A 83 3.65 4.81 -22.25
N THR A 84 3.02 5.00 -21.08
CA THR A 84 3.34 6.07 -20.14
C THR A 84 2.92 5.65 -18.74
N TYR A 85 3.76 5.94 -17.74
CA TYR A 85 3.34 5.86 -16.34
C TYR A 85 4.05 6.94 -15.53
N GLY A 86 3.30 7.66 -14.69
CA GLY A 86 3.90 8.66 -13.81
C GLY A 86 2.94 9.72 -13.31
N TRP A 87 3.41 10.50 -12.35
CA TRP A 87 2.70 11.66 -11.84
C TRP A 87 2.83 12.83 -12.82
N THR A 88 1.71 13.28 -13.40
CA THR A 88 1.69 14.50 -14.23
C THR A 88 1.61 15.75 -13.36
N LYS A 89 1.04 15.63 -12.16
CA LYS A 89 1.08 16.65 -11.11
C LYS A 89 1.25 15.96 -9.76
N HIS A 90 2.15 16.44 -8.92
CA HIS A 90 2.27 15.96 -7.54
C HIS A 90 2.98 17.01 -6.69
N ASN A 91 2.38 17.43 -5.57
CA ASN A 91 2.98 18.46 -4.72
C ASN A 91 3.76 17.89 -3.52
N GLY A 92 3.83 16.57 -3.40
CA GLY A 92 4.54 15.88 -2.32
C GLY A 92 3.85 15.99 -0.95
N ARG A 93 2.69 16.66 -0.88
CA ARG A 93 1.92 16.90 0.33
C ARG A 93 0.57 16.23 0.21
N ASP A 94 -0.42 16.90 -0.34
CA ASP A 94 -1.83 16.55 -0.27
C ASP A 94 -2.49 16.23 -1.61
N PHE A 95 -1.78 16.39 -2.72
CA PHE A 95 -2.35 16.19 -4.05
C PHE A 95 -1.38 15.48 -5.00
N GLY A 96 -1.95 14.55 -5.77
CA GLY A 96 -1.30 13.91 -6.89
C GLY A 96 -2.29 13.55 -8.00
N HIS A 97 -1.88 13.73 -9.25
CA HIS A 97 -2.56 13.25 -10.44
C HIS A 97 -1.57 12.42 -11.26
N GLN A 98 -1.87 11.14 -11.44
CA GLN A 98 -1.03 10.18 -12.16
C GLN A 98 -1.80 9.59 -13.34
N VAL A 99 -1.08 9.36 -14.42
CA VAL A 99 -1.57 8.70 -15.64
C VAL A 99 -0.77 7.42 -15.83
N LEU A 100 -1.47 6.33 -16.10
CA LEU A 100 -0.95 5.00 -16.38
C LEU A 100 -1.59 4.53 -17.69
N ALA A 101 -0.88 4.67 -18.80
CA ALA A 101 -1.29 4.19 -20.11
C ALA A 101 -0.71 2.80 -20.35
N ASP A 102 -1.57 1.79 -20.24
CA ASP A 102 -1.27 0.37 -20.38
C ASP A 102 -1.96 -0.16 -21.64
N HIS A 103 -1.27 0.01 -22.77
CA HIS A 103 -1.76 -0.34 -24.11
C HIS A 103 -3.09 0.35 -24.45
N ALA A 104 -4.19 -0.39 -24.60
CA ALA A 104 -5.51 0.13 -24.96
C ALA A 104 -6.27 0.74 -23.77
N MET A 105 -5.69 0.70 -22.57
CA MET A 105 -6.32 1.19 -21.35
C MET A 105 -5.53 2.34 -20.75
N ILE A 106 -6.23 3.38 -20.33
CA ILE A 106 -5.68 4.49 -19.57
C ILE A 106 -6.32 4.49 -18.19
N LEU A 107 -5.50 4.33 -17.15
CA LEU A 107 -5.90 4.54 -15.78
C LEU A 107 -5.38 5.91 -15.30
N THR A 108 -6.29 6.74 -14.83
CA THR A 108 -5.96 7.99 -14.16
C THR A 108 -6.22 7.84 -12.67
N THR A 109 -5.19 8.06 -11.86
CA THR A 109 -5.30 7.99 -10.39
C THR A 109 -5.07 9.36 -9.78
N VAL A 110 -6.01 9.82 -8.96
CA VAL A 110 -5.92 11.09 -8.23
C VAL A 110 -5.86 10.82 -6.74
N PHE A 111 -4.77 11.23 -6.11
CA PHE A 111 -4.56 11.17 -4.66
C PHE A 111 -4.90 12.52 -4.03
N LEU A 112 -5.71 12.49 -2.97
CA LEU A 112 -6.06 13.67 -2.18
C LEU A 112 -5.91 13.37 -0.69
N LYS A 113 -5.35 14.31 0.06
CA LYS A 113 -5.43 14.34 1.53
C LYS A 113 -6.23 15.54 2.01
N SER A 114 -6.95 15.35 3.10
CA SER A 114 -7.67 16.41 3.79
C SER A 114 -7.57 16.21 5.30
N LYS A 115 -7.58 17.31 6.05
CA LYS A 115 -7.62 17.28 7.53
C LYS A 115 -8.81 18.16 7.94
N GLY A 116 -9.82 17.56 8.56
CA GLY A 116 -11.04 18.23 9.01
C GLY A 116 -11.31 17.99 10.49
N ALA A 117 -12.40 18.59 10.99
CA ALA A 117 -12.90 18.30 12.32
C ALA A 117 -13.29 16.82 12.42
N GLY A 118 -12.64 16.07 13.30
CA GLY A 118 -12.86 14.63 13.49
C GLY A 118 -11.86 13.72 12.75
N SER A 119 -11.00 14.24 11.88
CA SER A 119 -9.93 13.44 11.28
C SER A 119 -8.89 13.02 12.34
N GLY A 120 -8.39 11.80 12.23
CA GLY A 120 -7.30 11.30 13.08
C GLY A 120 -5.93 11.89 12.72
N TYR A 121 -4.89 11.41 13.41
CA TYR A 121 -3.51 11.84 13.15
C TYR A 121 -3.11 11.62 11.70
N GLY A 122 -2.72 12.69 11.02
CA GLY A 122 -2.30 12.68 9.62
C GLY A 122 -3.41 12.93 8.62
N GLY A 123 -4.65 13.16 9.09
CA GLY A 123 -5.80 13.43 8.25
C GLY A 123 -6.35 12.20 7.54
N ASP A 124 -7.33 12.45 6.68
CA ASP A 124 -7.97 11.48 5.80
C ASP A 124 -7.37 11.58 4.41
N TRP A 125 -7.43 10.48 3.66
CA TRP A 125 -6.98 10.45 2.28
C TRP A 125 -7.91 9.61 1.41
N ALA A 126 -7.99 9.98 0.14
CA ALA A 126 -8.77 9.28 -0.85
C ALA A 126 -7.97 9.13 -2.15
N VAL A 127 -8.22 8.04 -2.86
CA VAL A 127 -7.76 7.85 -4.23
C VAL A 127 -8.98 7.68 -5.12
N ARG A 128 -9.10 8.54 -6.13
CA ARG A 128 -10.02 8.30 -7.24
C ARG A 128 -9.27 7.58 -8.35
N ILE A 129 -9.87 6.53 -8.89
CA ILE A 129 -9.36 5.78 -10.03
C ILE A 129 -10.39 5.94 -11.15
N ASP A 130 -9.93 6.44 -12.28
CA ASP A 130 -10.72 6.59 -13.50
C ASP A 130 -10.09 5.69 -14.56
N GLY A 131 -10.90 4.84 -15.19
CA GLY A 131 -10.46 3.94 -16.25
C GLY A 131 -11.12 4.32 -17.55
N GLN A 132 -10.32 4.41 -18.61
CA GLN A 132 -10.79 4.70 -19.96
C GLN A 132 -10.17 3.67 -20.92
N MET A 133 -10.94 3.24 -21.91
CA MET A 133 -10.43 2.47 -23.04
C MET A 133 -10.19 3.43 -24.20
N ASP A 134 -9.10 3.22 -24.95
CA ASP A 134 -8.81 4.02 -26.14
C ASP A 134 -9.78 3.66 -27.27
N ASN A 135 -10.79 4.51 -27.47
CA ASN A 135 -11.88 4.35 -28.44
C ASN A 135 -11.41 4.37 -29.91
N THR A 136 -10.16 4.71 -30.19
CA THR A 136 -9.62 4.65 -31.57
C THR A 136 -9.40 3.21 -32.06
N LYS A 137 -9.64 2.19 -31.22
CA LYS A 137 -9.44 0.77 -31.57
C LYS A 137 -10.66 -0.17 -31.48
N MET A 138 -11.87 0.22 -31.05
CA MET A 138 -13.10 -0.61 -31.23
C MET A 138 -14.43 0.06 -30.80
N SER A 139 -15.56 -0.63 -31.03
CA SER A 139 -16.97 -0.17 -31.13
C SER A 139 -17.86 -0.31 -29.87
N SER A 140 -18.85 0.60 -29.71
CA SER A 140 -20.15 0.65 -28.97
C SER A 140 -20.53 -0.31 -27.81
N ASN A 141 -19.88 -1.46 -27.65
CA ASN A 141 -20.02 -2.41 -26.54
C ASN A 141 -19.10 -2.05 -25.34
N ASP A 142 -18.43 -0.90 -25.40
CA ASP A 142 -17.25 -0.56 -24.60
C ASP A 142 -17.55 -0.21 -23.14
N ASP A 143 -18.68 0.45 -22.86
CA ASP A 143 -19.06 0.82 -21.48
C ASP A 143 -19.33 -0.41 -20.60
N ASN A 144 -19.96 -1.44 -21.18
CA ASN A 144 -20.18 -2.70 -20.48
C ASN A 144 -18.85 -3.44 -20.28
N ASN A 145 -17.98 -3.44 -21.29
CA ASN A 145 -16.65 -4.05 -21.20
C ASN A 145 -15.78 -3.39 -20.13
N LEU A 146 -15.81 -2.05 -20.01
CA LEU A 146 -15.07 -1.32 -19.00
C LEU A 146 -15.60 -1.61 -17.59
N LYS A 147 -16.93 -1.61 -17.39
CA LYS A 147 -17.54 -1.95 -16.10
C LYS A 147 -17.17 -3.37 -15.65
N THR A 148 -17.24 -4.34 -16.57
CA THR A 148 -16.81 -5.71 -16.31
C THR A 148 -15.31 -5.76 -16.00
N TRP A 149 -14.47 -5.06 -16.75
CA TRP A 149 -13.03 -4.98 -16.48
C TRP A 149 -12.74 -4.40 -15.09
N VAL A 150 -13.39 -3.29 -14.71
CA VAL A 150 -13.23 -2.67 -13.39
C VAL A 150 -13.65 -3.64 -12.28
N SER A 151 -14.75 -4.36 -12.46
CA SER A 151 -15.25 -5.37 -11.51
C SER A 151 -14.27 -6.53 -11.35
N ASP A 152 -13.74 -7.05 -12.45
CA ASP A 152 -13.11 -8.36 -12.47
C ASP A 152 -11.57 -8.28 -12.40
N LYS A 153 -10.99 -7.18 -12.89
CA LYS A 153 -9.56 -7.07 -13.16
C LYS A 153 -8.86 -5.95 -12.39
N LEU A 154 -9.58 -5.00 -11.80
CA LEU A 154 -9.01 -3.94 -10.94
C LEU A 154 -9.09 -4.33 -9.47
N MET A 155 -7.99 -4.19 -8.72
CA MET A 155 -7.90 -4.61 -7.33
C MET A 155 -7.25 -3.55 -6.46
N SER A 156 -7.87 -3.25 -5.32
CA SER A 156 -7.25 -2.49 -4.24
C SER A 156 -6.56 -3.43 -3.25
N VAL A 157 -5.38 -3.04 -2.78
CA VAL A 157 -4.57 -3.84 -1.85
C VAL A 157 -4.47 -3.07 -0.56
N LEU A 158 -4.89 -3.67 0.55
CA LEU A 158 -4.83 -3.07 1.88
C LEU A 158 -4.18 -4.05 2.87
N GLY A 159 -3.26 -3.55 3.69
CA GLY A 159 -2.69 -4.29 4.82
C GLY A 159 -1.56 -5.28 4.49
N TYR A 160 -1.28 -5.53 3.21
CA TYR A 160 -0.20 -6.43 2.81
C TYR A 160 1.16 -5.71 2.83
N SER A 161 1.91 -5.88 3.93
CA SER A 161 3.27 -5.33 4.05
C SER A 161 4.36 -6.26 3.50
N GLN A 162 4.03 -7.51 3.20
CA GLN A 162 4.98 -8.54 2.80
C GLN A 162 4.95 -8.76 1.28
N PRO A 163 6.03 -8.43 0.55
CA PRO A 163 6.15 -8.71 -0.89
C PRO A 163 5.88 -10.17 -1.23
N THR A 164 6.24 -11.11 -0.34
CA THR A 164 5.99 -12.55 -0.51
C THR A 164 4.51 -12.89 -0.60
N VAL A 165 3.67 -12.28 0.24
CA VAL A 165 2.22 -12.53 0.20
C VAL A 165 1.63 -11.96 -1.08
N ILE A 166 2.09 -10.77 -1.48
CA ILE A 166 1.70 -10.19 -2.76
C ILE A 166 2.10 -11.13 -3.89
N GLN A 167 3.39 -11.49 -4.03
CA GLN A 167 3.88 -12.41 -5.07
C GLN A 167 3.15 -13.76 -5.07
N TYR A 168 2.76 -14.26 -3.90
CA TYR A 168 1.94 -15.45 -3.77
C TYR A 168 0.53 -15.25 -4.36
N VAL A 169 -0.14 -14.14 -4.04
CA VAL A 169 -1.44 -13.76 -4.63
C VAL A 169 -1.31 -13.56 -6.15
N ILE A 170 -0.23 -12.90 -6.62
CA ILE A 170 0.09 -12.78 -8.05
C ILE A 170 0.27 -14.15 -8.70
N GLY A 171 0.99 -15.06 -8.04
CA GLY A 171 1.22 -16.41 -8.51
C GLY A 171 -0.07 -17.23 -8.59
N LEU A 172 -0.96 -17.06 -7.61
CA LEU A 172 -2.30 -17.66 -7.62
C LEU A 172 -3.16 -17.09 -8.73
N SER A 173 -3.19 -15.78 -8.92
CA SER A 173 -4.00 -15.13 -9.97
C SER A 173 -3.61 -15.63 -11.36
N LYS A 174 -2.31 -15.84 -11.61
CA LYS A 174 -1.80 -16.41 -12.86
C LYS A 174 -2.25 -17.85 -13.15
N ARG A 175 -2.64 -18.60 -12.11
CA ARG A 175 -3.12 -20.00 -12.22
C ARG A 175 -4.64 -20.10 -12.11
N SER A 176 -5.31 -19.01 -11.77
CA SER A 176 -6.75 -18.99 -11.57
C SER A 176 -7.45 -18.82 -12.91
N ALA A 177 -8.52 -19.57 -13.14
CA ALA A 177 -9.31 -19.47 -14.36
C ALA A 177 -10.27 -18.26 -14.36
N SER A 178 -10.54 -17.68 -13.17
CA SER A 178 -11.41 -16.52 -12.99
C SER A 178 -11.13 -15.78 -11.66
N PRO A 179 -11.64 -14.56 -11.47
CA PRO A 179 -11.57 -13.85 -10.19
C PRO A 179 -12.24 -14.61 -9.04
N PHE A 180 -13.35 -15.32 -9.32
CA PHE A 180 -14.02 -16.16 -8.32
C PHE A 180 -13.16 -17.35 -7.89
N ASP A 181 -12.50 -18.01 -8.84
CA ASP A 181 -11.54 -19.09 -8.57
C ASP A 181 -10.39 -18.57 -7.70
N LEU A 182 -9.84 -17.40 -8.00
CA LEU A 182 -8.82 -16.76 -7.17
C LEU A 182 -9.29 -16.51 -5.73
N VAL A 183 -10.48 -15.93 -5.54
CA VAL A 183 -11.03 -15.70 -4.20
C VAL A 183 -11.19 -17.03 -3.43
N SER A 184 -11.72 -18.05 -4.09
CA SER A 184 -11.89 -19.38 -3.48
C SER A 184 -10.56 -20.02 -3.06
N GLN A 185 -9.51 -19.87 -3.88
CA GLN A 185 -8.17 -20.35 -3.57
C GLN A 185 -7.56 -19.57 -2.38
N LEU A 186 -7.75 -18.25 -2.33
CA LEU A 186 -7.28 -17.42 -1.22
C LEU A 186 -7.99 -17.76 0.10
N GLU A 187 -9.30 -18.01 0.07
CA GLU A 187 -10.07 -18.47 1.23
C GLU A 187 -9.60 -19.84 1.74
N GLY A 188 -9.28 -20.76 0.83
CA GLY A 188 -8.70 -22.07 1.16
C GLY A 188 -7.35 -21.95 1.88
N VAL A 189 -6.51 -21.01 1.46
CA VAL A 189 -5.21 -20.70 2.10
C VAL A 189 -5.40 -20.07 3.48
N GLY A 190 -6.36 -19.15 3.61
CA GLY A 190 -6.74 -18.53 4.90
C GLY A 190 -7.28 -19.53 5.91
N SER A 191 -8.05 -20.52 5.46
CA SER A 191 -8.59 -21.60 6.28
C SER A 191 -7.53 -22.59 6.77
N HIS A 192 -6.49 -22.86 5.97
CA HIS A 192 -5.35 -23.69 6.39
C HIS A 192 -4.53 -23.05 7.51
N ARG A 193 -4.40 -21.71 7.54
CA ARG A 193 -3.73 -21.00 8.65
C ARG A 193 -4.48 -21.06 9.97
N ARG A 194 -5.82 -21.17 9.95
CA ARG A 194 -6.61 -21.34 11.18
C ARG A 194 -6.49 -22.74 11.80
N ARG A 195 -6.09 -23.75 11.03
CA ARG A 195 -5.89 -25.14 11.50
C ARG A 195 -4.47 -25.42 12.03
N LEU A 196 -3.50 -24.55 11.80
CA LEU A 196 -2.11 -24.70 12.27
C LEU A 196 -1.83 -23.99 13.60
N ARG A 197 -2.77 -24.04 14.56
CA ARG A 197 -2.45 -23.90 15.99
C ARG A 197 -2.47 -25.30 16.61
N PRO A 198 -1.32 -25.90 16.99
CA PRO A 198 -1.33 -27.01 17.92
C PRO A 198 -1.71 -26.49 19.31
N ALA A 199 -2.42 -27.36 20.04
CA ALA A 199 -2.96 -27.14 21.35
C ALA A 199 -1.95 -26.57 22.36
N LEU A 200 -2.33 -25.46 22.99
CA LEU A 200 -1.99 -25.19 24.39
C LEU A 200 -3.30 -24.73 25.04
N SER A 201 -4.00 -25.73 25.59
CA SER A 201 -5.00 -25.52 26.62
C SER A 201 -4.31 -24.95 27.85
N LEU A 202 -4.62 -23.71 28.21
CA LEU A 202 -4.55 -23.29 29.61
C LEU A 202 -5.81 -22.47 29.95
N GLN A 203 -6.75 -23.22 30.53
CA GLN A 203 -7.63 -22.87 31.64
C GLN A 203 -8.09 -21.41 31.80
N ARG A 204 -9.41 -21.22 31.69
CA ARG A 204 -10.17 -20.12 32.30
C ARG A 204 -10.18 -20.25 33.83
N SER A 205 -9.84 -19.16 34.52
CA SER A 205 -10.33 -18.69 35.84
C SER A 205 -9.42 -17.52 36.26
N SER A 206 -9.78 -16.35 36.77
CA SER A 206 -11.02 -15.70 37.24
C SER A 206 -10.66 -14.21 37.58
N PRO A 207 -11.58 -13.34 38.04
CA PRO A 207 -11.63 -11.91 37.67
C PRO A 207 -11.12 -10.92 38.73
N TRP A 208 -10.27 -9.96 38.33
CA TRP A 208 -9.94 -8.70 39.05
C TRP A 208 -9.45 -7.73 37.94
N PHE A 209 -10.11 -6.62 37.60
CA PHE A 209 -10.43 -5.47 38.42
C PHE A 209 -11.68 -4.76 37.88
N ARG A 210 -12.54 -4.38 38.83
CA ARG A 210 -13.67 -3.46 38.64
C ARG A 210 -13.18 -2.05 38.36
N ALA A 211 -14.02 -1.32 37.63
CA ALA A 211 -14.10 0.12 37.62
C ALA A 211 -14.11 0.73 39.03
N ASN A 212 -13.58 1.95 39.15
CA ASN A 212 -13.92 2.84 40.26
C ASN A 212 -14.39 4.19 39.68
N PRO A 213 -15.58 4.69 40.04
CA PRO A 213 -16.07 6.01 39.68
C PRO A 213 -15.60 7.10 40.66
N LEU A 214 -15.73 8.34 40.21
CA LEU A 214 -15.64 9.66 40.86
C LEU A 214 -15.71 9.73 42.40
N ALA A 215 -14.84 10.56 42.99
CA ALA A 215 -15.20 11.59 43.99
C ALA A 215 -13.98 12.45 44.39
N ALA A 216 -13.99 13.73 44.00
CA ALA A 216 -13.67 14.93 44.78
C ALA A 216 -13.83 16.17 43.88
#